data_AF-A0A512IHE2-F1
#
_entry.id   AF-A0A512IHE2-F1
#
_cell.length_a   1.000
_cell.length_b   1.000
_cell.length_c   1.000
_cell.angle_alpha   90.00
_cell.angle_beta   90.00
_cell.angle_gamma   90.00
#
_symmetry.space_group_name_H-M   'P 1'
#
loop_
_entity.id
_entity.type
_entity.pdbx_description
1 polymer ?
#
loop_
_entity_poly.entity_id
_entity_poly.type
_entity_poly.pdbx_seq_one_letter_code
_entity_poly.pdbx_strand_id
1 'polypeptide(L)'
;MILGACNLHLASKALPGEPQLGALLPCNVVVRRGDDDHTTVEAIDPQTMVQLSGSPQVREVADDADTRLRAALTILGEASSAG
;
A
#
# COMPACT_ATOMS: atom_id res chain seq x y z
N MET A 1 12.17 8.58 -5.01
CA MET A 1 12.05 8.48 -3.54
C MET A 1 11.23 7.26 -3.20
N ILE A 2 11.56 6.54 -2.12
CA ILE A 2 10.76 5.42 -1.60
C ILE A 2 10.28 5.83 -0.20
N LEU A 3 8.98 5.68 0.04
CA LEU A 3 8.29 5.99 1.28
C LEU A 3 7.67 4.71 1.85
N GLY A 4 7.67 4.58 3.17
CA GLY A 4 6.95 3.51 3.87
C GLY A 4 5.64 4.04 4.47
N ALA A 5 4.50 3.67 3.88
CA ALA A 5 3.19 3.97 4.43
C ALA A 5 2.71 2.82 5.34
N CYS A 6 2.58 3.08 6.64
CA CYS A 6 2.17 2.07 7.61
C CYS A 6 0.87 2.47 8.29
N ASN A 7 -0.16 1.63 8.16
CA ASN A 7 -1.32 1.69 9.03
C ASN A 7 -1.09 0.75 10.22
N LEU A 8 -0.75 1.33 11.37
CA LEU A 8 -0.40 0.56 12.58
C LEU A 8 -1.54 -0.34 13.05
N HIS A 9 -2.80 0.11 12.92
CA HIS A 9 -3.96 -0.69 13.31
C HIS A 9 -4.07 -1.95 12.45
N LEU A 10 -3.89 -1.83 11.13
CA LEU A 10 -3.88 -2.97 10.22
C LEU A 10 -2.70 -3.91 10.48
N ALA A 11 -1.49 -3.37 10.64
CA ALA A 11 -0.30 -4.17 10.93
C ALA A 11 -0.45 -4.95 12.25
N SER A 12 -0.99 -4.33 13.30
CA SER A 12 -1.22 -4.97 14.60
C SER A 12 -2.24 -6.11 14.57
N LYS A 13 -3.15 -6.14 13.57
CA LYS A 13 -4.09 -7.24 13.38
C LYS A 13 -3.44 -8.45 12.73
N ALA A 14 -2.60 -8.24 11.72
CA ALA A 14 -2.01 -9.35 10.95
C ALA A 14 -0.78 -9.97 11.64
N LEU A 15 0.11 -9.15 12.20
CA LEU A 15 1.42 -9.61 12.71
C LEU A 15 1.36 -10.65 13.84
N PRO A 16 0.42 -10.61 14.81
CA PRO A 16 0.34 -11.64 15.82
C PRO A 16 -0.01 -13.03 15.27
N GLY A 17 -0.83 -13.08 14.21
CA GLY A 17 -1.23 -14.32 13.55
C GLY A 17 -0.20 -14.82 12.53
N GLU A 18 0.53 -13.91 11.88
CA GLU A 18 1.54 -14.26 10.90
C GLU A 18 2.73 -13.27 10.93
N PRO A 19 3.70 -13.48 11.85
CA PRO A 19 4.81 -12.54 12.06
C PRO A 19 5.69 -12.33 10.82
N GLN A 20 5.76 -13.33 9.93
CA GLN A 20 6.55 -13.28 8.70
C GLN A 20 6.07 -12.20 7.72
N LEU A 21 4.81 -11.77 7.83
CA LEU A 21 4.29 -10.63 7.07
C LEU A 21 5.04 -9.33 7.35
N GLY A 22 5.75 -9.23 8.48
CA GLY A 22 6.61 -8.08 8.77
C GLY A 22 7.65 -7.81 7.68
N ALA A 23 8.05 -8.82 6.90
CA ALA A 23 8.97 -8.65 5.77
C ALA A 23 8.34 -7.92 4.56
N LEU A 24 7.01 -7.89 4.48
CA LEU A 24 6.24 -7.24 3.41
C LEU A 24 5.68 -5.87 3.84
N LEU A 25 5.91 -5.48 5.10
CA LEU A 25 5.54 -4.18 5.65
C LEU A 25 6.75 -3.23 5.67
N PRO A 26 6.54 -1.91 5.57
CA PRO A 26 5.26 -1.21 5.37
C PRO A 26 4.77 -1.28 3.92
N CYS A 27 3.62 -0.69 3.61
CA CYS A 27 3.21 -0.50 2.22
C CYS A 27 4.20 0.47 1.55
N ASN A 28 5.08 -0.07 0.71
CA ASN A 28 6.08 0.73 0.00
C ASN A 28 5.39 1.60 -1.07
N VAL A 29 5.76 2.87 -1.12
CA VAL A 29 5.29 3.85 -2.12
C VAL A 29 6.51 4.46 -2.80
N VAL A 30 6.53 4.43 -4.13
CA VAL A 30 7.60 4.99 -4.96
C VAL A 30 7.10 6.28 -5.59
N VAL A 31 7.89 7.34 -5.46
CA VAL A 31 7.64 8.65 -6.07
C VAL A 31 8.79 8.99 -7.00
N ARG A 32 8.51 9.21 -8.28
CA ARG A 32 9.51 9.53 -9.30
C ARG A 32 9.03 10.68 -10.17
N ARG A 33 9.91 11.66 -10.42
CA ARG A 33 9.69 12.69 -11.43
C ARG A 33 10.04 12.12 -12.81
N GLY A 34 9.12 12.25 -13.75
CA GLY A 34 9.32 11.96 -15.17
C GLY A 34 9.85 13.18 -15.92
N ASP A 35 10.12 12.98 -17.22
CA ASP A 35 10.78 13.99 -18.06
C ASP A 35 9.86 15.18 -18.41
N ASP A 36 8.54 14.97 -18.38
CA ASP A 36 7.51 15.94 -18.78
C ASP A 36 6.91 16.73 -17.58
N ASP A 37 7.70 16.97 -16.54
CA ASP A 37 7.30 17.57 -15.25
C ASP A 37 6.19 16.80 -14.48
N HIS A 38 5.75 15.66 -15.02
CA HIS A 38 4.85 14.73 -14.35
C HIS A 38 5.56 13.99 -13.22
N THR A 39 4.84 13.75 -12.12
CA THR A 39 5.30 12.90 -11.03
C THR A 39 4.49 11.60 -11.04
N THR A 40 5.18 10.48 -11.18
CA THR A 40 4.60 9.14 -11.03
C THR A 40 4.65 8.73 -9.56
N VAL A 41 3.51 8.28 -9.04
CA VAL A 41 3.38 7.73 -7.69
C VAL A 41 2.82 6.31 -7.81
N GLU A 42 3.56 5.35 -7.27
CA GLU A 42 3.21 3.93 -7.31
C GLU A 42 3.20 3.39 -5.88
N ALA A 43 2.25 2.51 -5.55
CA ALA A 43 2.20 1.82 -4.26
C ALA A 43 2.24 0.31 -4.48
N ILE A 44 2.81 -0.43 -3.53
CA ILE A 44 2.71 -1.89 -3.51
C ILE A 44 1.24 -2.32 -3.50
N ASP A 45 0.91 -3.38 -4.22
CA ASP A 45 -0.39 -4.05 -4.12
C ASP A 45 -0.43 -4.92 -2.86
N PRO A 46 -1.26 -4.60 -1.84
CA PRO A 46 -1.36 -5.38 -0.61
C PRO A 46 -1.81 -6.82 -0.85
N GLN A 47 -2.50 -7.11 -1.96
CA GLN A 47 -2.92 -8.46 -2.32
C GLN A 47 -1.74 -9.39 -2.59
N THR A 48 -0.55 -8.85 -2.84
CA THR A 48 0.70 -9.63 -2.89
C THR A 48 0.92 -10.42 -1.60
N MET A 49 0.54 -9.86 -0.43
CA MET A 49 0.66 -10.56 0.86
C MET A 49 -0.30 -11.75 0.96
N VAL A 50 -1.49 -11.62 0.38
CA VAL A 50 -2.50 -12.70 0.34
C VAL A 50 -2.06 -13.86 -0.54
N GLN A 51 -1.32 -13.59 -1.61
CA GLN A 51 -0.75 -14.67 -2.44
C GLN A 51 0.30 -15.49 -1.69
N LEU A 52 0.96 -14.87 -0.70
CA LEU A 52 2.00 -15.48 0.11
C LEU A 52 1.46 -16.08 1.42
N SER A 53 0.20 -15.82 1.76
CA SER A 53 -0.44 -16.21 3.01
C SER A 53 -1.75 -16.98 2.78
N GLY A 54 -1.96 -18.08 3.52
CA GLY A 54 -3.24 -18.80 3.54
C GLY A 54 -4.28 -18.20 4.48
N SER A 55 -3.95 -17.15 5.24
CA SER A 55 -4.76 -16.66 6.36
C SER A 55 -5.94 -15.78 5.90
N PRO A 56 -7.18 -16.10 6.29
CA PRO A 56 -8.34 -15.23 6.03
C PRO A 56 -8.21 -13.84 6.66
N GLN A 57 -7.54 -13.75 7.83
CA GLN A 57 -7.32 -12.48 8.52
C GLN A 57 -6.37 -11.57 7.74
N VAL A 58 -5.42 -12.15 7.01
CA VAL A 58 -4.46 -11.41 6.19
C VAL A 58 -5.13 -10.88 4.94
N ARG A 59 -6.07 -11.64 4.38
CA ARG A 59 -6.95 -11.14 3.31
C ARG A 59 -7.74 -9.92 3.75
N GLU A 60 -8.40 -9.97 4.90
CA GLU A 60 -9.15 -8.81 5.43
C GLU A 60 -8.27 -7.58 5.61
N VAL A 61 -7.06 -7.75 6.15
CA VAL A 61 -6.09 -6.65 6.32
C VAL A 61 -5.61 -6.10 4.99
N ALA A 62 -5.33 -6.97 4.01
CA ALA A 62 -4.92 -6.58 2.67
C ALA A 62 -6.03 -5.85 1.90
N ASP A 63 -7.29 -6.27 2.04
CA ASP A 63 -8.45 -5.62 1.40
C ASP A 63 -8.65 -4.18 1.92
N ASP A 64 -8.53 -3.96 3.24
CA ASP A 64 -8.61 -2.61 3.83
C ASP A 64 -7.40 -1.75 3.40
N ALA A 65 -6.19 -2.32 3.41
CA ALA A 65 -5.00 -1.62 2.93
C ALA A 65 -5.12 -1.20 1.45
N ASP A 66 -5.62 -2.10 0.59
CA ASP A 66 -5.81 -1.85 -0.84
C ASP A 66 -6.83 -0.73 -1.07
N THR A 67 -7.97 -0.79 -0.39
CA THR A 67 -9.01 0.25 -0.44
C THR A 67 -8.44 1.64 -0.11
N ARG A 68 -7.64 1.73 0.96
CA ARG A 68 -7.03 2.99 1.39
C ARG A 68 -5.97 3.50 0.43
N LEU A 69 -5.09 2.63 -0.06
CA LEU A 69 -4.03 3.01 -1.01
C LEU A 69 -4.65 3.47 -2.33
N ARG A 70 -5.66 2.77 -2.85
CA ARG A 70 -6.39 3.19 -4.04
C ARG A 70 -7.03 4.56 -3.86
N ALA A 71 -7.73 4.78 -2.74
CA ALA A 71 -8.33 6.09 -2.45
C ALA A 71 -7.28 7.22 -2.42
N ALA A 72 -6.13 6.98 -1.78
CA ALA A 72 -5.03 7.94 -1.76
C ALA A 72 -4.47 8.23 -3.17
N LEU A 73 -4.27 7.20 -4.00
CA LEU A 73 -3.80 7.35 -5.37
C LEU A 73 -4.82 8.09 -6.25
N THR A 74 -6.12 7.81 -6.09
CA THR A 74 -7.19 8.53 -6.80
C THR A 74 -7.17 10.02 -6.47
N ILE A 75 -7.07 10.39 -5.19
CA ILE A 75 -7.00 11.80 -4.76
C ILE A 75 -5.80 12.51 -5.40
N LEU A 76 -4.63 11.84 -5.46
CA LEU A 76 -3.44 12.40 -6.10
C LEU A 76 -3.62 12.56 -7.61
N GLY A 77 -4.27 11.60 -8.28
CA GLY A 77 -4.59 11.67 -9.71
C GLY A 77 -5.55 12.83 -10.04
N GLU A 78 -6.60 13.00 -9.23
CA GLU A 78 -7.56 14.10 -9.39
C GLU A 78 -6.89 15.46 -9.16
N ALA A 79 -6.09 15.60 -8.10
CA ALA A 79 -5.36 16.84 -7.81
C ALA A 79 -4.38 17.23 -8.94
N SER A 80 -3.76 16.26 -9.61
CA SER A 80 -2.89 16.50 -10.76
C SER A 80 -3.63 16.93 -12.03
N SER A 81 -4.93 16.64 -12.13
CA SER A 81 -5.76 16.97 -13.31
C SER A 81 -6.49 18.32 -13.18
N ALA A 82 -6.49 18.92 -11.99
CA ALA A 82 -7.19 20.16 -11.68
C ALA A 82 -6.31 21.43 -11.78
N GLY A 83 -5.02 21.28 -12.13
CA GLY A 83 -4.07 22.38 -12.36
C GLY A 83 -3.58 22.39 -13.79
#